data_AF-A0A560D4I2-F1
#
_entry.id   AF-A0A560D4I2-F1
#
_cell.length_a   1.000
_cell.length_b   1.000
_cell.length_c   1.000
_cell.angle_alpha   90.00
_cell.angle_beta   90.00
_cell.angle_gamma   90.00
#
_symmetry.space_group_name_H-M   'P 1'
#
loop_
_entity.id
_entity.type
_entity.pdbx_description
1 polymer ?
#
loop_
_entity_poly.entity_id
_entity_poly.type
_entity_poly.pdbx_seq_one_letter_code
_entity_poly.pdbx_strand_id
1 'polypeptide(L)'
;MESGKFFPAMRGEMLDQTAATDVQNAAPPTDGHIAGSSVSGDVPLLDEQTPTRWEKVRLHSGAKQKFKWEYAAAQPTRRWNYFITRIDWNSSSPLTRAQFEVKPFCTIQNPGQPFWDPNAKLMPQEPTVHICDLPKRTGYHIILAVWEIANSPMAFYQIVDATFEEPKSSSSSH
;
A
#
# COMPACT_ATOMS: atom_id res chain seq x y z
N MET A 1 -3.36 9.54 -1.06
CA MET A 1 -2.67 10.48 -1.97
C MET A 1 -2.57 9.88 -3.36
N GLU A 2 -2.73 10.64 -4.45
CA GLU A 2 -2.69 10.12 -5.82
C GLU A 2 -1.36 10.45 -6.50
N SER A 3 -0.59 9.43 -6.89
CA SER A 3 0.75 9.59 -7.49
C SER A 3 1.06 8.46 -8.46
N GLY A 4 2.19 8.51 -9.19
CA GLY A 4 2.54 7.47 -10.18
C GLY A 4 2.57 6.05 -9.60
N LYS A 5 2.00 5.07 -10.31
CA LYS A 5 1.91 3.67 -9.86
C LYS A 5 3.22 2.87 -10.00
N PHE A 6 3.23 1.64 -9.49
CA PHE A 6 4.36 0.70 -9.50
C PHE A 6 5.46 0.98 -8.47
N PHE A 7 5.10 1.52 -7.30
CA PHE A 7 6.02 1.46 -6.15
C PHE A 7 6.51 0.01 -5.94
N PRO A 8 7.82 -0.25 -5.71
CA PRO A 8 8.88 0.70 -5.39
C PRO A 8 9.72 1.21 -6.58
N ALA A 9 9.24 1.11 -7.82
CA ALA A 9 9.95 1.68 -8.97
C ALA A 9 10.20 3.19 -8.79
N MET A 10 11.21 3.71 -9.48
CA MET A 10 11.60 5.13 -9.43
C MET A 10 11.33 5.86 -10.74
N ARG A 11 11.11 5.13 -11.83
CA ARG A 11 10.93 5.68 -13.16
C ARG A 11 9.47 5.55 -13.60
N GLY A 12 9.02 6.50 -14.43
CA GLY A 12 7.79 6.36 -15.20
C GLY A 12 8.01 5.55 -16.47
N GLU A 13 6.98 5.53 -17.32
CA GLU A 13 6.98 4.91 -18.66
C GLU A 13 7.20 3.39 -18.64
N MET A 14 6.98 2.75 -17.49
CA MET A 14 7.03 1.31 -17.35
C MET A 14 5.68 0.71 -17.73
N LEU A 15 5.71 -0.43 -18.43
CA LEU A 15 4.52 -1.24 -18.67
C LEU A 15 4.22 -2.13 -17.47
N ASP A 16 2.95 -2.41 -17.26
CA ASP A 16 2.52 -3.44 -16.33
C ASP A 16 3.01 -4.82 -16.80
N GLN A 17 3.67 -5.57 -15.92
CA GLN A 17 4.24 -6.88 -16.27
C GLN A 17 3.17 -7.97 -16.47
N THR A 18 1.98 -7.79 -15.90
CA THR A 18 0.87 -8.75 -15.96
C THR A 18 -0.23 -8.34 -16.93
N ALA A 19 -0.27 -7.05 -17.29
CA ALA A 19 -1.27 -6.48 -18.17
C ALA A 19 -0.67 -5.40 -19.08
N ALA A 20 0.09 -5.81 -20.11
CA ALA A 20 0.81 -4.90 -20.99
C ALA A 20 -0.07 -3.86 -21.73
N THR A 21 -1.39 -4.06 -21.75
CA THR A 21 -2.36 -3.11 -22.31
C THR A 21 -2.76 -2.00 -21.34
N ASP A 22 -2.40 -2.08 -20.07
CA ASP A 22 -2.63 -1.01 -19.10
C ASP A 22 -1.79 0.23 -19.43
N VAL A 23 -2.28 1.39 -19.01
CA VAL A 23 -1.55 2.65 -19.18
C VAL A 23 -0.22 2.58 -18.42
N GLN A 24 0.87 3.05 -19.02
CA GLN A 24 2.19 3.10 -18.36
C GLN A 24 2.15 3.98 -17.11
N ASN A 25 3.02 3.73 -16.13
CA ASN A 25 3.05 4.58 -14.94
C ASN A 25 3.65 5.97 -15.21
N ALA A 26 3.24 6.95 -14.41
CA ALA A 26 4.09 8.11 -14.15
C ALA A 26 5.15 7.74 -13.10
N ALA A 27 6.15 8.59 -12.92
CA ALA A 27 7.12 8.41 -11.84
C ALA A 27 6.40 8.32 -10.47
N PRO A 28 6.65 7.27 -9.67
CA PRO A 28 6.07 7.16 -8.33
C PRO A 28 6.63 8.22 -7.37
N PRO A 29 6.01 8.40 -6.18
CA PRO A 29 6.53 9.31 -5.17
C PRO A 29 8.01 9.09 -4.87
N THR A 30 8.77 10.17 -4.76
CA THR A 30 10.19 10.10 -4.39
C THR A 30 10.34 9.72 -2.91
N ASP A 31 11.53 9.22 -2.56
CA ASP A 31 11.86 8.99 -1.16
C ASP A 31 11.77 10.30 -0.36
N GLY A 32 11.22 10.23 0.84
CA GLY A 32 10.86 11.39 1.65
C GLY A 32 9.47 11.97 1.36
N HIS A 33 8.81 11.55 0.26
CA HIS A 33 7.50 12.09 -0.17
C HIS A 33 6.43 11.01 -0.40
N ILE A 34 6.66 9.79 0.09
CA ILE A 34 5.80 8.63 -0.12
C ILE A 34 4.40 8.84 0.48
N ALA A 35 4.30 9.55 1.60
CA ALA A 35 3.07 9.70 2.36
C ALA A 35 2.26 10.91 1.90
N GLY A 36 2.92 12.01 1.53
CA GLY A 36 2.31 13.30 1.23
C GLY A 36 2.21 13.69 -0.24
N SER A 37 2.92 13.03 -1.17
CA SER A 37 2.92 13.47 -2.57
C SER A 37 1.60 13.16 -3.29
N SER A 38 1.03 14.17 -3.96
CA SER A 38 -0.22 14.02 -4.69
C SER A 38 -0.32 14.95 -5.90
N VAL A 39 -0.84 14.43 -7.02
CA VAL A 39 -1.07 15.23 -8.24
C VAL A 39 -2.04 16.40 -8.04
N SER A 40 -2.88 16.33 -7.01
CA SER A 40 -3.84 17.39 -6.63
C SER A 40 -3.26 18.40 -5.62
N GLY A 41 -1.96 18.32 -5.32
CA GLY A 41 -1.27 19.16 -4.35
C GLY A 41 -0.64 18.33 -3.24
N ASP A 42 0.68 18.47 -3.06
CA ASP A 42 1.42 17.78 -2.02
C ASP A 42 0.96 18.22 -0.61
N VAL A 43 1.06 17.28 0.34
CA VAL A 43 0.75 17.50 1.75
C VAL A 43 1.98 17.16 2.59
N PRO A 44 2.97 18.07 2.70
CA PRO A 44 4.25 17.78 3.35
C PRO A 44 4.14 17.37 4.83
N LEU A 45 3.06 17.75 5.51
CA LEU A 45 2.80 17.33 6.89
C LEU A 45 2.66 15.81 7.03
N LEU A 46 2.27 15.10 5.96
CA LEU A 46 2.20 13.64 5.95
C LEU A 46 3.58 13.00 5.80
N ASP A 47 4.59 13.74 5.32
CA ASP A 47 5.96 13.26 5.14
C ASP A 47 6.81 13.36 6.42
N GLU A 48 6.31 14.05 7.45
CA GLU A 48 6.95 14.10 8.77
C GLU A 48 6.98 12.69 9.40
N GLN A 49 8.16 12.27 9.85
CA GLN A 49 8.30 10.95 10.46
C GLN A 49 9.17 10.95 11.71
N THR A 50 8.51 10.74 12.85
CA THR A 50 9.14 10.44 14.14
C THR A 50 8.36 9.33 14.84
N PRO A 51 8.98 8.62 15.82
CA PRO A 51 8.32 7.50 16.50
C PRO A 51 7.01 7.88 17.20
N THR A 52 6.80 9.15 17.53
CA THR A 52 5.64 9.65 18.28
C THR A 52 4.71 10.53 17.45
N ARG A 53 5.00 10.78 16.18
CA ARG A 53 4.25 11.75 15.35
C ARG A 53 2.82 11.29 15.03
N TRP A 54 2.65 10.00 14.78
CA TRP A 54 1.41 9.41 14.28
C TRP A 54 0.74 8.50 15.31
N GLU A 55 -0.59 8.53 15.34
CA GLU A 55 -1.40 7.55 16.05
C GLU A 55 -1.22 6.17 15.42
N LYS A 56 -1.12 5.13 16.24
CA LYS A 56 -0.82 3.77 15.79
C LYS A 56 -1.96 2.85 16.14
N VAL A 57 -2.50 2.15 15.16
CA VAL A 57 -3.42 1.04 15.42
C VAL A 57 -2.66 -0.15 16.00
N ARG A 58 -3.31 -0.95 16.85
CA ARG A 58 -2.71 -2.19 17.36
C ARG A 58 -3.02 -3.33 16.40
N LEU A 59 -1.99 -4.03 15.96
CA LEU A 59 -2.09 -5.22 15.11
C LEU A 59 -1.40 -6.40 15.79
N HIS A 60 -1.87 -7.61 15.51
CA HIS A 60 -1.23 -8.83 16.02
C HIS A 60 -0.32 -9.45 14.97
N SER A 61 0.92 -9.70 15.37
CA SER A 61 1.96 -10.30 14.53
C SER A 61 1.52 -11.67 14.00
N GLY A 62 1.60 -11.88 12.68
CA GLY A 62 1.18 -13.14 12.06
C GLY A 62 -0.33 -13.35 11.91
N ALA A 63 -1.17 -12.42 12.36
CA ALA A 63 -2.63 -12.57 12.30
C ALA A 63 -3.19 -12.26 10.90
N LYS A 64 -4.41 -12.75 10.63
CA LYS A 64 -5.21 -12.29 9.49
C LYS A 64 -5.78 -10.91 9.78
N GLN A 65 -5.46 -9.94 8.92
CA GLN A 65 -5.96 -8.58 9.00
C GLN A 65 -6.94 -8.27 7.89
N LYS A 66 -8.04 -7.62 8.25
CA LYS A 66 -9.01 -7.06 7.31
C LYS A 66 -8.63 -5.63 6.96
N PHE A 67 -8.40 -5.35 5.69
CA PHE A 67 -8.27 -4.00 5.15
C PHE A 67 -9.56 -3.64 4.42
N LYS A 68 -10.17 -2.52 4.79
CA LYS A 68 -11.40 -2.01 4.17
C LYS A 68 -11.08 -0.69 3.48
N TRP A 69 -11.44 -0.60 2.22
CA TRP A 69 -11.40 0.63 1.45
C TRP A 69 -12.80 1.13 1.19
N GLU A 70 -12.94 2.44 1.32
CA GLU A 70 -14.12 3.21 0.93
C GLU A 70 -13.64 4.28 -0.04
N TYR A 71 -14.38 4.45 -1.14
CA TYR A 71 -13.99 5.33 -2.22
C TYR A 71 -15.12 6.33 -2.46
N ALA A 72 -14.76 7.58 -2.79
CA ALA A 72 -15.74 8.53 -3.31
C ALA A 72 -16.10 8.23 -4.78
N ALA A 73 -15.17 7.61 -5.52
CA ALA A 73 -15.36 7.16 -6.89
C ALA A 73 -14.50 5.93 -7.17
N ALA A 74 -15.13 4.82 -7.55
CA ALA A 74 -14.43 3.65 -8.04
C ALA A 74 -13.70 3.93 -9.37
N GLN A 75 -12.56 3.28 -9.56
CA GLN A 75 -11.73 3.37 -10.77
C GLN A 75 -11.42 1.97 -11.32
N PRO A 76 -11.21 1.81 -12.65
CA PRO A 76 -10.74 0.54 -13.21
C PRO A 76 -9.42 0.12 -12.55
N THR A 77 -9.49 -0.90 -11.71
CA THR A 77 -8.41 -1.27 -10.81
C THR A 77 -7.64 -2.45 -11.34
N ARG A 78 -6.31 -2.31 -11.41
CA ARG A 78 -5.43 -3.42 -11.72
C ARG A 78 -5.12 -4.26 -10.47
N ARG A 79 -4.67 -3.62 -9.40
CA ARG A 79 -4.32 -4.32 -8.16
C ARG A 79 -4.28 -3.41 -6.93
N TRP A 80 -4.30 -4.06 -5.77
CA TRP A 80 -3.87 -3.47 -4.51
C TRP A 80 -2.63 -4.20 -4.02
N ASN A 81 -1.60 -3.45 -3.66
CA ASN A 81 -0.37 -3.96 -3.05
C ASN A 81 -0.26 -3.44 -1.62
N TYR A 82 0.14 -4.32 -0.71
CA TYR A 82 0.42 -3.98 0.68
C TYR A 82 1.88 -4.27 0.99
N PHE A 83 2.64 -3.21 1.22
CA PHE A 83 4.02 -3.26 1.67
C PHE A 83 4.09 -3.04 3.17
N ILE A 84 5.18 -3.49 3.78
CA ILE A 84 5.45 -3.25 5.20
C ILE A 84 6.91 -2.85 5.37
N THR A 85 7.21 -2.06 6.39
CA THR A 85 8.60 -1.77 6.74
C THR A 85 9.36 -3.03 7.14
N ARG A 86 10.68 -3.01 6.88
CA ARG A 86 11.61 -4.05 7.32
C ARG A 86 11.70 -4.06 8.85
N ILE A 87 12.25 -5.12 9.42
CA ILE A 87 12.46 -5.24 10.87
C ILE A 87 13.42 -4.16 11.40
N ASP A 88 14.41 -3.78 10.60
CA ASP A 88 15.48 -2.84 10.93
C ASP A 88 15.23 -1.39 10.47
N TRP A 89 13.99 -1.04 10.13
CA TRP A 89 13.67 0.28 9.60
C TRP A 89 13.89 1.41 10.63
N ASN A 90 14.20 2.62 10.15
CA ASN A 90 14.43 3.78 11.01
C ASN A 90 13.16 4.62 11.15
N SER A 91 12.41 4.39 12.23
CA SER A 91 11.16 5.10 12.54
C SER A 91 11.31 6.60 12.86
N SER A 92 12.54 7.12 12.92
CA SER A 92 12.86 8.53 13.14
C SER A 92 13.33 9.26 11.87
N SER A 93 13.09 8.68 10.68
CA SER A 93 13.49 9.28 9.41
C SER A 93 12.36 9.25 8.37
N PRO A 94 12.28 10.23 7.45
CA PRO A 94 11.30 10.24 6.37
C PRO A 94 11.25 8.90 5.62
N LEU A 95 10.07 8.53 5.12
CA LEU A 95 9.88 7.22 4.50
C LEU A 95 10.64 7.10 3.18
N THR A 96 11.37 6.01 3.03
CA THR A 96 12.16 5.70 1.83
C THR A 96 11.90 4.27 1.38
N ARG A 97 12.09 3.98 0.09
CA ARG A 97 12.01 2.60 -0.43
C ARG A 97 12.88 1.62 0.33
N ALA A 98 14.08 2.05 0.75
CA ALA A 98 15.01 1.23 1.50
C ALA A 98 14.47 0.76 2.86
N GLN A 99 13.46 1.44 3.42
CA GLN A 99 12.86 1.06 4.70
C GLN A 99 11.72 0.04 4.55
N PHE A 100 11.26 -0.24 3.34
CA PHE A 100 10.21 -1.22 3.06
C PHE A 100 10.79 -2.55 2.56
N GLU A 101 10.06 -3.63 2.81
CA GLU A 101 10.26 -4.87 2.09
C GLU A 101 10.01 -4.63 0.60
N VAL A 102 10.91 -5.14 -0.26
CA VAL A 102 10.85 -4.90 -1.71
C VAL A 102 9.58 -5.50 -2.33
N LYS A 103 9.11 -6.62 -1.78
CA LYS A 103 7.90 -7.30 -2.24
C LYS A 103 6.73 -6.96 -1.31
N PRO A 104 5.52 -6.74 -1.85
CA PRO A 104 4.34 -6.64 -1.01
C PRO A 104 4.10 -7.97 -0.29
N PHE A 105 3.65 -7.91 0.95
CA PHE A 105 3.25 -9.12 1.69
C PHE A 105 1.87 -9.63 1.27
N CYS A 106 1.07 -8.77 0.64
CA CYS A 106 -0.25 -9.10 0.12
C CYS A 106 -0.50 -8.33 -1.17
N THR A 107 -0.95 -9.02 -2.22
CA THR A 107 -1.37 -8.43 -3.49
C THR A 107 -2.73 -9.00 -3.86
N ILE A 108 -3.69 -8.10 -4.13
CA ILE A 108 -5.00 -8.46 -4.67
C ILE A 108 -5.04 -7.99 -6.11
N GLN A 109 -5.03 -8.94 -7.04
CA GLN A 109 -4.84 -8.71 -8.47
C GLN A 109 -6.13 -8.99 -9.24
N ASN A 110 -6.59 -8.01 -10.02
CA ASN A 110 -7.64 -8.24 -11.02
C ASN A 110 -7.00 -8.77 -12.31
N PRO A 111 -7.48 -9.90 -12.86
CA PRO A 111 -6.87 -10.52 -14.05
C PRO A 111 -7.40 -9.96 -15.38
N GLY A 112 -8.55 -9.30 -15.39
CA GLY A 112 -9.25 -8.95 -16.63
C GLY A 112 -8.50 -7.92 -17.49
N GLN A 113 -8.56 -8.14 -18.80
CA GLN A 113 -7.81 -7.40 -19.81
C GLN A 113 -8.54 -7.49 -21.16
N PRO A 114 -8.36 -6.51 -22.06
CA PRO A 114 -7.71 -5.22 -21.82
C PRO A 114 -8.58 -4.32 -20.93
N PHE A 115 -8.03 -3.21 -20.40
CA PHE A 115 -8.78 -2.39 -19.44
C PHE A 115 -10.06 -1.75 -20.00
N TRP A 116 -10.15 -1.61 -21.34
CA TRP A 116 -11.30 -1.04 -22.03
C TRP A 116 -12.38 -2.07 -22.38
N ASP A 117 -12.14 -3.37 -22.16
CA ASP A 117 -13.18 -4.39 -22.34
C ASP A 117 -14.19 -4.30 -21.17
N PRO A 118 -15.48 -4.06 -21.44
CA PRO A 118 -16.51 -4.04 -20.39
C PRO A 118 -16.60 -5.37 -19.62
N ASN A 119 -16.13 -6.48 -20.18
CA ASN A 119 -16.08 -7.79 -19.53
C ASN A 119 -14.82 -8.03 -18.70
N ALA A 120 -13.86 -7.10 -18.68
CA ALA A 120 -12.64 -7.22 -17.89
C ALA A 120 -12.89 -7.13 -16.37
N LYS A 121 -14.08 -6.67 -15.93
CA LYS A 121 -14.49 -6.64 -14.51
C LYS A 121 -13.44 -5.98 -13.60
N LEU A 122 -12.92 -4.82 -14.02
CA LEU A 122 -11.90 -4.09 -13.27
C LEU A 122 -12.46 -3.10 -12.24
N MET A 123 -13.76 -2.86 -12.24
CA MET A 123 -14.38 -1.97 -11.26
C MET A 123 -14.49 -2.70 -9.90
N PRO A 124 -13.92 -2.13 -8.81
CA PRO A 124 -14.01 -2.72 -7.49
C PRO A 124 -15.45 -2.74 -6.96
N GLN A 125 -15.74 -3.69 -6.07
CA GLN A 125 -16.97 -3.68 -5.27
C GLN A 125 -16.82 -2.71 -4.10
N GLU A 126 -17.90 -2.05 -3.70
CA GLU A 126 -17.89 -1.10 -2.58
C GLU A 126 -18.72 -1.64 -1.40
N PRO A 127 -18.15 -1.72 -0.18
CA PRO A 127 -16.74 -1.46 0.15
C PRO A 127 -15.83 -2.58 -0.36
N THR A 128 -14.60 -2.23 -0.75
CA THR A 128 -13.59 -3.23 -1.08
C THR A 128 -12.96 -3.74 0.20
N VAL A 129 -12.99 -5.07 0.39
CA VAL A 129 -12.47 -5.74 1.59
C VAL A 129 -11.42 -6.75 1.20
N HIS A 130 -10.23 -6.64 1.78
CA HIS A 130 -9.15 -7.60 1.61
C HIS A 130 -8.81 -8.25 2.95
N ILE A 131 -8.49 -9.53 2.90
CA ILE A 131 -7.99 -10.28 4.04
C ILE A 131 -6.56 -10.70 3.70
N CYS A 132 -5.61 -10.20 4.48
CA CYS A 132 -4.19 -10.47 4.27
C CYS A 132 -3.57 -11.08 5.53
N ASP A 133 -2.65 -12.02 5.36
CA ASP A 133 -1.84 -12.54 6.44
C ASP A 133 -0.71 -11.55 6.76
N LEU A 134 -0.70 -10.98 7.97
CA LEU A 134 0.32 -10.02 8.38
C LEU A 134 1.67 -10.73 8.56
N PRO A 135 2.79 -10.13 8.09
CA PRO A 135 4.12 -10.62 8.42
C PRO A 135 4.39 -10.56 9.93
N LYS A 136 5.34 -11.39 10.39
CA LYS A 136 5.83 -11.30 11.76
C LYS A 136 6.66 -10.02 11.95
N ARG A 137 6.22 -9.18 12.88
CA ARG A 137 6.82 -7.90 13.30
C ARG A 137 6.57 -7.66 14.78
N THR A 138 7.30 -6.71 15.36
CA THR A 138 7.14 -6.28 16.76
C THR A 138 7.38 -4.77 16.85
N GLY A 139 6.54 -4.06 17.58
CA GLY A 139 6.67 -2.61 17.77
C GLY A 139 6.15 -1.81 16.58
N TYR A 140 6.61 -0.57 16.43
CA TYR A 140 6.10 0.35 15.41
C TYR A 140 6.57 -0.05 14.01
N HIS A 141 5.62 -0.21 13.10
CA HIS A 141 5.82 -0.42 11.67
C HIS A 141 4.81 0.37 10.86
N ILE A 142 5.12 0.54 9.58
CA ILE A 142 4.22 1.16 8.62
C ILE A 142 3.80 0.12 7.60
N ILE A 143 2.49 0.05 7.36
CA ILE A 143 1.94 -0.63 6.20
C ILE A 143 1.63 0.44 5.15
N LEU A 144 2.22 0.28 3.97
CA LEU A 144 1.92 1.11 2.80
C LEU A 144 0.95 0.33 1.91
N ALA A 145 -0.26 0.86 1.75
CA ALA A 145 -1.26 0.30 0.86
C ALA A 145 -1.33 1.13 -0.44
N VAL A 146 -1.12 0.47 -1.58
CA VAL A 146 -1.05 1.09 -2.91
C VAL A 146 -2.14 0.50 -3.79
N TRP A 147 -3.06 1.34 -4.25
CA TRP A 147 -4.14 0.98 -5.15
C TRP A 147 -3.81 1.45 -6.57
N GLU A 148 -3.49 0.52 -7.48
CA GLU A 148 -3.02 0.82 -8.83
C GLU A 148 -4.15 0.79 -9.86
N ILE A 149 -4.24 1.87 -10.66
CA ILE A 149 -5.31 2.08 -11.63
C ILE A 149 -4.86 1.56 -13.01
N ALA A 150 -5.73 0.79 -13.67
CA ALA A 150 -5.43 0.14 -14.95
C ALA A 150 -5.38 1.14 -16.12
N ASN A 151 -6.36 2.05 -16.17
CA ASN A 151 -6.55 3.02 -17.26
C ASN A 151 -5.91 4.39 -16.99
N SER A 152 -5.03 4.50 -15.99
CA SER A 152 -4.35 5.73 -15.60
C SER A 152 -2.89 5.42 -15.24
N PRO A 153 -1.97 6.40 -15.37
CA PRO A 153 -0.60 6.28 -14.87
C PRO A 153 -0.49 6.27 -13.33
N MET A 154 -1.61 6.47 -12.62
CA MET A 154 -1.65 6.74 -11.18
C MET A 154 -1.98 5.53 -10.31
N ALA A 155 -1.67 5.67 -9.03
CA ALA A 155 -2.10 4.87 -7.92
C ALA A 155 -2.47 5.75 -6.73
N PHE A 156 -3.31 5.21 -5.84
CA PHE A 156 -3.60 5.83 -4.55
C PHE A 156 -2.77 5.20 -3.45
N TYR A 157 -2.05 6.03 -2.70
CA TYR A 157 -1.17 5.67 -1.59
C TYR A 157 -1.86 5.98 -0.26
N GLN A 158 -1.85 5.01 0.65
CA GLN A 158 -2.34 5.14 2.03
C GLN A 158 -1.32 4.57 3.01
N ILE A 159 -1.05 5.31 4.06
CA ILE A 159 -0.14 4.93 5.15
C ILE A 159 -0.99 4.43 6.32
N VAL A 160 -0.62 3.29 6.89
CA VAL A 160 -1.18 2.77 8.14
C VAL A 160 -0.06 2.60 9.15
N ASP A 161 -0.03 3.48 10.13
CA ASP A 161 0.84 3.41 11.29
C ASP A 161 0.33 2.36 12.27
N ALA A 162 1.17 1.36 12.57
CA ALA A 162 0.76 0.23 13.39
C ALA A 162 1.80 -0.14 14.44
N THR A 163 1.32 -0.50 15.64
CA THR A 163 2.13 -1.19 16.65
C THR A 163 1.80 -2.68 16.59
N PHE A 164 2.79 -3.50 16.25
CA PHE A 164 2.68 -4.95 16.19
C PHE A 164 2.96 -5.57 17.56
N GLU A 165 1.97 -6.28 18.08
CA GLU A 165 2.04 -7.04 19.32
C GLU A 165 2.21 -8.53 19.02
N GLU A 166 2.92 -9.24 19.89
CA GLU A 166 2.96 -10.70 19.80
C GLU A 166 1.57 -11.28 20.04
N PRO A 167 1.23 -12.42 19.41
CA PRO A 167 0.00 -13.15 19.75
C PRO A 167 0.02 -13.45 21.25
N LYS A 168 -1.07 -13.19 21.96
CA LYS A 168 -1.20 -13.65 23.35
C LYS A 168 -1.04 -15.17 23.35
N SER A 169 0.07 -15.68 23.90
CA SER A 169 0.17 -17.10 24.23
C SER A 169 -0.93 -17.38 25.24
N SER A 170 -1.91 -18.20 24.89
CA SER A 170 -2.82 -18.74 25.89
C SER A 170 -1.99 -19.58 26.85
N SER A 171 -1.68 -19.02 28.02
CA SER A 171 -1.19 -19.80 29.14
C SER A 171 -2.31 -20.76 29.54
N SER A 172 -2.26 -21.99 29.04
CA SER A 172 -3.01 -23.10 29.60
C SER A 172 -2.38 -23.44 30.95
N SER A 173 -2.83 -22.74 31.99
CA SER A 173 -2.63 -23.17 33.38
C SER A 173 -3.26 -24.56 33.53
N HIS A 174 -2.40 -25.52 33.84
CA HIS A 174 -2.74 -26.88 34.25
C HIS A 174 -3.44 -26.88 35.61
#